data_AF-A0A8P4GUW6-F1
#
_entry.id   AF-A0A8P4GUW6-F1
#
_cell.length_a   1.000
_cell.length_b   1.000
_cell.length_c   1.000
_cell.angle_alpha   90.00
_cell.angle_beta   90.00
_cell.angle_gamma   90.00
#
_symmetry.space_group_name_H-M   'P 1'
#
loop_
_entity.id
_entity.type
_entity.pdbx_description
1 polymer ?
#
loop_
_entity_poly.entity_id
_entity_poly.type
_entity_poly.pdbx_seq_one_letter_code
_entity_poly.pdbx_strand_id
1 'polypeptide(L)'
;PSSTGAVLLLLLLLGLSQAHPLTEEGSVPDVQMDEDDTVDITTRILTSNNATNEILLEGDLLAPRTRNAMTCWSQSCLWKKASNGLVMIPFTMSSEFTSWERQKIDYAMKAFHSSTCLRFVPRQNEYDYISVENRAGCFSALGKTGGRQVLSLNRQGCLYHGIIQHEINHALGFQHEQTRSDRDYYVRINWENINPQMAYNFYKQATNNLNTPYDYSSIMHYGKTAFSIQHGRDSITPIPNANVQIGQRKGMSYWDIMRINLLYGC
;
A
#
# COMPACT_ATOMS: atom_id res chain seq x y z
N PRO A 1 -32.56 15.91 88.03
CA PRO A 1 -31.56 15.57 89.07
C PRO A 1 -30.36 14.86 88.46
N SER A 2 -29.20 15.54 88.54
CA SER A 2 -27.80 15.04 88.51
C SER A 2 -27.33 14.17 87.33
N SER A 3 -26.12 14.32 86.77
CA SER A 3 -25.12 15.38 86.62
C SER A 3 -24.09 14.82 85.62
N THR A 4 -23.36 15.71 84.93
CA THR A 4 -21.92 15.63 84.54
C THR A 4 -21.28 14.23 84.38
N GLY A 5 -20.62 13.83 83.29
CA GLY A 5 -19.89 14.55 82.25
C GLY A 5 -18.70 13.67 81.82
N ALA A 6 -18.17 13.82 80.60
CA ALA A 6 -16.76 13.61 80.24
C ALA A 6 -16.56 13.77 78.73
N VAL A 7 -15.66 14.69 78.40
CA VAL A 7 -15.01 14.92 77.11
C VAL A 7 -14.20 13.69 76.72
N LEU A 8 -14.22 13.24 75.46
CA LEU A 8 -13.07 12.53 74.88
C LEU A 8 -12.98 12.68 73.34
N LEU A 9 -11.87 13.31 72.95
CA LEU A 9 -11.11 13.30 71.69
C LEU A 9 -11.76 12.76 70.39
N LEU A 10 -11.83 13.65 69.39
CA LEU A 10 -11.79 13.29 67.97
C LEU A 10 -10.43 12.65 67.62
N LEU A 11 -10.45 11.43 67.08
CA LEU A 11 -9.37 10.86 66.29
C LEU A 11 -9.95 10.47 64.92
N LEU A 12 -9.58 11.25 63.89
CA LEU A 12 -9.78 10.91 62.49
C LEU A 12 -8.88 9.72 62.12
N LEU A 13 -9.49 8.60 61.72
CA LEU A 13 -8.83 7.53 60.97
C LEU A 13 -9.49 7.45 59.60
N LEU A 14 -8.92 8.15 58.61
CA LEU A 14 -9.19 7.94 57.19
C LEU A 14 -8.44 6.68 56.76
N GLY A 15 -9.18 5.60 56.49
CA GLY A 15 -8.65 4.39 55.89
C GLY A 15 -8.24 4.64 54.43
N LEU A 16 -6.99 4.32 54.11
CA LEU A 16 -6.49 4.23 52.74
C LEU A 16 -6.94 2.89 52.15
N SER A 17 -7.96 2.89 51.27
CA SER A 17 -8.17 1.77 50.35
C SER A 17 -7.37 2.00 49.07
N GLN A 18 -6.32 1.22 48.87
CA GLN A 18 -5.59 1.13 47.61
C GLN A 18 -6.43 0.31 46.61
N ALA A 19 -7.17 0.99 45.74
CA ALA A 19 -7.81 0.34 44.60
C ALA A 19 -6.73 0.08 43.52
N HIS A 20 -6.45 -1.19 43.26
CA HIS A 20 -5.61 -1.61 42.13
C HIS A 20 -6.45 -1.53 40.85
N PRO A 21 -6.00 -0.87 39.77
CA PRO A 21 -6.68 -0.95 38.49
C PRO A 21 -6.41 -2.31 37.84
N LEU A 22 -7.50 -2.98 37.45
CA LEU A 22 -7.49 -4.14 36.57
C LEU A 22 -6.86 -3.75 35.23
N THR A 23 -5.81 -4.46 34.83
CA THR A 23 -5.26 -4.44 33.48
C THR A 23 -6.28 -5.02 32.50
N GLU A 24 -6.87 -4.19 31.65
CA GLU A 24 -7.47 -4.63 30.40
C GLU A 24 -6.35 -5.08 29.45
N GLU A 25 -6.28 -6.38 29.19
CA GLU A 25 -5.58 -6.90 28.01
C GLU A 25 -6.40 -6.56 26.76
N GLY A 26 -5.79 -5.88 25.79
CA GLY A 26 -6.31 -5.84 24.42
C GLY A 26 -6.47 -4.46 23.76
N SER A 27 -5.61 -3.48 24.04
CA SER A 27 -5.49 -2.33 23.11
C SER A 27 -4.49 -2.70 22.01
N VAL A 28 -4.99 -2.88 20.78
CA VAL A 28 -4.17 -2.84 19.56
C VAL A 28 -3.32 -1.56 19.64
N PRO A 29 -1.98 -1.62 19.48
CA PRO A 29 -1.19 -0.40 19.48
C PRO A 29 -1.75 0.50 18.39
N ASP A 30 -2.07 1.74 18.74
CA ASP A 30 -2.47 2.78 17.82
C ASP A 30 -1.33 2.96 16.81
N VAL A 31 -1.44 2.24 15.69
CA VAL A 31 -0.51 2.40 14.57
C VAL A 31 -0.81 3.80 14.06
N GLN A 32 -0.04 4.79 14.51
CA GLN A 32 -0.16 6.16 14.05
C GLN A 32 -0.23 6.14 12.53
N MET A 33 -1.45 6.32 12.01
CA MET A 33 -1.68 6.49 10.59
C MET A 33 -0.93 7.76 10.22
N ASP A 34 0.00 7.63 9.27
CA ASP A 34 0.89 8.73 8.90
C ASP A 34 0.05 9.99 8.64
N GLU A 35 0.34 11.05 9.40
CA GLU A 35 -0.36 12.35 9.34
C GLU A 35 -0.43 12.87 7.89
N ASP A 36 -1.40 13.76 7.65
CA ASP A 36 -1.77 14.41 6.38
C ASP A 36 -0.57 15.09 5.68
N ASP A 37 0.34 14.30 5.13
CA ASP A 37 1.41 14.80 4.31
C ASP A 37 0.84 15.13 2.93
N THR A 38 0.97 16.40 2.58
CA THR A 38 0.56 16.97 1.29
C THR A 38 1.23 16.31 0.08
N VAL A 39 2.35 15.60 0.25
CA VAL A 39 3.08 14.95 -0.84
C VAL A 39 2.32 13.71 -1.35
N ASP A 40 2.00 13.69 -2.65
CA ASP A 40 1.30 12.58 -3.30
C ASP A 40 2.11 11.27 -3.33
N ILE A 41 1.43 10.15 -3.63
CA ILE A 41 2.04 8.81 -3.53
C ILE A 41 3.22 8.66 -4.48
N THR A 42 3.10 9.21 -5.69
CA THR A 42 4.09 9.09 -6.76
C THR A 42 5.33 9.89 -6.41
N THR A 43 5.18 11.13 -5.94
CA THR A 43 6.33 11.94 -5.54
C THR A 43 7.18 11.23 -4.48
N ARG A 44 6.55 10.54 -3.51
CA ARG A 44 7.28 9.74 -2.51
C ARG A 44 8.00 8.55 -3.13
N ILE A 45 7.29 7.71 -3.88
CA ILE A 45 7.85 6.53 -4.51
C ILE A 45 9.03 6.90 -5.41
N LEU A 46 8.88 7.90 -6.28
CA LEU A 46 9.93 8.36 -7.19
C LEU A 46 11.14 8.92 -6.43
N THR A 47 10.91 9.65 -5.34
CA THR A 47 12.01 10.17 -4.51
C THR A 47 12.78 9.03 -3.86
N SER A 48 12.09 8.02 -3.31
CA SER A 48 12.71 6.83 -2.75
C SER A 48 13.43 5.99 -3.81
N ASN A 49 12.91 5.94 -5.04
CA ASN A 49 13.47 5.17 -6.14
C ASN A 49 14.68 5.84 -6.80
N ASN A 50 14.93 7.12 -6.56
CA ASN A 50 16.11 7.80 -7.13
C ASN A 50 17.45 7.20 -6.68
N ALA A 51 17.47 6.46 -5.57
CA ALA A 51 18.64 5.75 -5.06
C ALA A 51 18.79 4.31 -5.57
N THR A 52 17.83 3.80 -6.36
CA THR A 52 17.87 2.42 -6.87
C THR A 52 18.73 2.30 -8.12
N ASN A 53 19.36 1.13 -8.29
CA ASN A 53 20.04 0.74 -9.52
C ASN A 53 19.22 -0.27 -10.35
N GLU A 54 18.00 -0.58 -9.90
CA GLU A 54 17.10 -1.47 -10.64
C GLU A 54 16.50 -0.74 -11.86
N ILE A 55 16.22 -1.51 -12.90
CA ILE A 55 15.50 -0.99 -14.08
C ILE A 55 14.01 -1.06 -13.76
N LEU A 56 13.40 0.11 -13.56
CA LEU A 56 11.99 0.24 -13.21
C LEU A 56 11.20 0.81 -14.39
N LEU A 57 10.15 0.07 -14.78
CA LEU A 57 9.09 0.54 -15.67
C LEU A 57 8.07 1.31 -14.84
N GLU A 58 7.44 2.33 -15.42
CA GLU A 58 6.45 3.12 -14.70
C GLU A 58 6.94 3.57 -13.30
N GLY A 59 8.23 3.88 -13.16
CA GLY A 59 8.84 4.35 -11.91
C GLY A 59 9.10 3.32 -10.80
N ASP A 60 8.32 2.25 -10.70
CA ASP A 60 8.33 1.29 -9.56
C ASP A 60 7.97 -0.17 -9.93
N LEU A 61 7.72 -0.47 -11.21
CA LEU A 61 7.55 -1.84 -11.68
C LEU A 61 8.90 -2.44 -12.07
N LEU A 62 9.34 -3.48 -11.37
CA LEU A 62 10.59 -4.16 -11.69
C LEU A 62 10.53 -4.78 -13.10
N ALA A 63 11.41 -4.31 -14.00
CA ALA A 63 11.45 -4.81 -15.37
C ALA A 63 11.78 -6.32 -15.39
N PRO A 64 10.99 -7.16 -16.09
CA PRO A 64 11.26 -8.59 -16.18
C PRO A 64 12.63 -8.85 -16.83
N ARG A 65 13.52 -9.57 -16.14
CA ARG A 65 14.85 -9.92 -16.68
C ARG A 65 14.84 -11.07 -17.69
N THR A 66 13.75 -11.85 -17.73
CA THR A 66 13.65 -13.12 -18.48
C THR A 66 12.48 -13.18 -19.46
N ARG A 67 11.65 -12.14 -19.55
CA ARG A 67 10.45 -12.11 -20.43
C ARG A 67 10.53 -10.91 -21.37
N ASN A 68 10.35 -11.16 -22.67
CA ASN A 68 10.36 -10.13 -23.72
C ASN A 68 8.99 -9.48 -23.98
N ALA A 69 7.90 -10.00 -23.39
CA ALA A 69 6.56 -9.42 -23.49
C ALA A 69 5.76 -9.63 -22.18
N MET A 70 5.23 -8.53 -21.62
CA MET A 70 4.31 -8.54 -20.47
C MET A 70 2.87 -8.57 -20.97
N THR A 71 2.40 -9.73 -21.37
CA THR A 71 0.96 -9.98 -21.44
C THR A 71 0.68 -11.30 -20.74
N CYS A 72 -0.10 -11.21 -19.67
CA CYS A 72 -0.51 -12.37 -18.90
C CYS A 72 -1.70 -13.06 -19.57
N TRP A 73 -1.44 -13.78 -20.65
CA TRP A 73 -2.46 -14.54 -21.38
C TRP A 73 -2.93 -15.82 -20.66
N SER A 74 -2.28 -16.18 -19.56
CA SER A 74 -2.58 -17.40 -18.80
C SER A 74 -2.65 -17.07 -17.31
N GLN A 75 -3.46 -17.78 -16.54
CA GLN A 75 -3.53 -17.63 -15.07
C GLN A 75 -2.19 -17.87 -14.34
N SER A 76 -1.11 -18.24 -15.06
CA SER A 76 0.22 -18.48 -14.47
C SER A 76 0.87 -17.25 -13.85
N CYS A 77 0.50 -16.02 -14.27
CA CYS A 77 0.97 -14.80 -13.63
C CYS A 77 0.16 -14.40 -12.38
N LEU A 78 -0.93 -15.11 -12.07
CA LEU A 78 -1.76 -14.82 -10.90
C LEU A 78 -1.36 -15.76 -9.76
N TRP A 79 -1.56 -15.30 -8.53
CA TRP A 79 -1.48 -16.15 -7.35
C TRP A 79 -2.58 -17.22 -7.39
N LYS A 80 -2.23 -18.46 -7.04
CA LYS A 80 -3.15 -19.59 -7.20
C LYS A 80 -4.26 -19.52 -6.16
N LYS A 81 -5.51 -19.66 -6.62
CA LYS A 81 -6.66 -19.83 -5.75
C LYS A 81 -6.77 -21.29 -5.30
N ALA A 82 -6.90 -21.51 -4.00
CA ALA A 82 -7.13 -22.81 -3.41
C ALA A 82 -8.59 -23.23 -3.54
N SER A 83 -8.86 -24.52 -3.35
CA SER A 83 -10.20 -25.11 -3.45
C SER A 83 -11.20 -24.57 -2.43
N ASN A 84 -10.72 -24.04 -1.30
CA ASN A 84 -11.55 -23.38 -0.28
C ASN A 84 -11.92 -21.93 -0.65
N GLY A 85 -11.56 -21.46 -1.85
CA GLY A 85 -11.86 -20.12 -2.33
C GLY A 85 -10.86 -19.04 -1.91
N LEU A 86 -9.84 -19.36 -1.11
CA LEU A 86 -8.82 -18.40 -0.68
C LEU A 86 -7.62 -18.39 -1.63
N VAL A 87 -6.98 -17.23 -1.75
CA VAL A 87 -5.70 -17.09 -2.46
C VAL A 87 -4.61 -16.87 -1.40
N MET A 88 -3.82 -17.91 -1.15
CA MET A 88 -2.75 -17.85 -0.17
C MET A 88 -1.50 -17.29 -0.84
N ILE A 89 -0.96 -16.20 -0.29
CA ILE A 89 0.24 -15.51 -0.81
C ILE A 89 1.34 -15.67 0.26
N PRO A 90 2.25 -16.64 0.08
CA PRO A 90 3.36 -16.83 1.01
C PRO A 90 4.31 -15.63 0.96
N PHE A 91 4.78 -15.20 2.13
CA PHE A 91 5.78 -14.12 2.21
C PHE A 91 6.84 -14.37 3.28
N THR A 92 7.98 -13.72 3.12
CA THR A 92 9.02 -13.55 4.14
C THR A 92 9.28 -12.07 4.37
N MET A 93 9.71 -11.67 5.58
CA MET A 93 10.14 -10.30 5.87
C MET A 93 11.58 -10.27 6.36
N SER A 94 12.40 -9.42 5.74
CA SER A 94 13.80 -9.19 6.14
C SER A 94 13.95 -8.89 7.62
N SER A 95 14.97 -9.48 8.27
CA SER A 95 15.33 -9.19 9.67
C SER A 95 15.79 -7.75 9.90
N GLU A 96 16.04 -6.99 8.84
CA GLU A 96 16.40 -5.56 8.92
C GLU A 96 15.24 -4.66 9.37
N PHE A 97 13.99 -5.11 9.18
CA PHE A 97 12.81 -4.39 9.67
C PHE A 97 12.66 -4.61 11.18
N THR A 98 12.57 -3.51 11.91
CA THR A 98 12.25 -3.48 13.34
C THR A 98 10.84 -4.03 13.60
N SER A 99 10.53 -4.38 14.86
CA SER A 99 9.20 -4.86 15.24
C SER A 99 8.07 -3.88 14.88
N TRP A 100 8.33 -2.57 15.00
CA TRP A 100 7.37 -1.53 14.62
C TRP A 100 7.14 -1.46 13.12
N GLU A 101 8.21 -1.50 12.32
CA GLU A 101 8.12 -1.48 10.85
C GLU A 101 7.40 -2.74 10.33
N ARG A 102 7.65 -3.90 10.94
CA ARG A 102 6.92 -5.15 10.66
C ARG A 102 5.42 -5.01 10.96
N GLN A 103 5.05 -4.36 12.07
CA GLN A 103 3.64 -4.09 12.39
C GLN A 103 2.97 -3.21 11.34
N LYS A 104 3.66 -2.19 10.80
CA LYS A 104 3.12 -1.37 9.69
C LYS A 104 2.85 -2.21 8.43
N ILE A 105 3.79 -3.10 8.06
CA ILE A 105 3.66 -3.99 6.91
C ILE A 105 2.51 -4.99 7.13
N ASP A 106 2.45 -5.62 8.30
CA ASP A 106 1.38 -6.55 8.68
C ASP A 106 0.01 -5.86 8.66
N TYR A 107 -0.08 -4.62 9.15
CA TYR A 107 -1.30 -3.83 9.14
C TYR A 107 -1.78 -3.56 7.71
N ALA A 108 -0.87 -3.18 6.80
CA ALA A 108 -1.20 -3.01 5.38
C ALA A 108 -1.65 -4.33 4.71
N MET A 109 -1.00 -5.45 5.00
CA MET A 109 -1.40 -6.78 4.49
C MET A 109 -2.79 -7.21 5.01
N LYS A 110 -3.10 -6.92 6.28
CA LYS A 110 -4.41 -7.26 6.89
C LYS A 110 -5.58 -6.52 6.25
N ALA A 111 -5.36 -5.33 5.66
CA ALA A 111 -6.40 -4.60 4.95
C ALA A 111 -6.99 -5.38 3.74
N PHE A 112 -6.20 -6.27 3.13
CA PHE A 112 -6.69 -7.16 2.08
C PHE A 112 -7.56 -8.29 2.64
N HIS A 113 -7.30 -8.74 3.88
CA HIS A 113 -7.98 -9.90 4.45
C HIS A 113 -9.47 -9.63 4.74
N SER A 114 -9.81 -8.38 5.06
CA SER A 114 -11.16 -7.96 5.44
C SER A 114 -12.13 -7.80 4.27
N SER A 115 -11.61 -7.58 3.06
CA SER A 115 -12.39 -7.15 1.90
C SER A 115 -12.18 -8.01 0.65
N THR A 116 -11.26 -8.98 0.73
CA THR A 116 -10.93 -9.89 -0.38
C THR A 116 -10.72 -11.33 0.12
N CYS A 117 -10.60 -12.26 -0.83
CA CYS A 117 -10.22 -13.65 -0.57
C CYS A 117 -8.70 -13.87 -0.45
N LEU A 118 -7.88 -12.80 -0.50
CA LEU A 118 -6.43 -12.88 -0.39
C LEU A 118 -5.97 -13.07 1.07
N ARG A 119 -5.00 -13.95 1.29
CA ARG A 119 -4.40 -14.20 2.60
C ARG A 119 -2.89 -14.23 2.49
N PHE A 120 -2.25 -13.19 3.04
CA PHE A 120 -0.80 -13.16 3.22
C PHE A 120 -0.42 -14.06 4.39
N VAL A 121 0.44 -15.04 4.15
CA VAL A 121 0.86 -16.03 5.16
C VAL A 121 2.37 -16.16 5.24
N PRO A 122 2.94 -16.37 6.44
CA PRO A 122 4.36 -16.65 6.57
C PRO A 122 4.72 -17.90 5.77
N ARG A 123 5.66 -17.73 4.83
CA ARG A 123 6.16 -18.81 3.99
C ARG A 123 6.75 -19.93 4.84
N GLN A 124 6.43 -21.17 4.47
CA GLN A 124 7.08 -22.37 4.98
C GLN A 124 8.07 -22.90 3.95
N ASN A 125 7.57 -23.57 2.90
CA ASN A 125 8.37 -24.22 1.86
C ASN A 125 7.86 -23.93 0.44
N GLU A 126 6.91 -23.01 0.28
CA GLU A 126 6.31 -22.68 -1.00
C GLU A 126 7.38 -22.15 -1.97
N TYR A 127 7.31 -22.63 -3.22
CA TYR A 127 8.24 -22.22 -4.27
C TYR A 127 8.04 -20.76 -4.67
N ASP A 128 6.79 -20.37 -4.94
CA ASP A 128 6.40 -19.00 -5.28
C ASP A 128 6.10 -18.20 -4.01
N TYR A 129 6.80 -17.09 -3.77
CA TYR A 129 6.57 -16.25 -2.58
C TYR A 129 7.10 -14.83 -2.75
N ILE A 130 6.54 -13.91 -1.97
CA ILE A 130 7.02 -12.52 -1.86
C ILE A 130 8.12 -12.43 -0.79
N SER A 131 9.26 -11.87 -1.15
CA SER A 131 10.34 -11.52 -0.22
C SER A 131 10.27 -10.01 0.05
N VAL A 132 9.75 -9.62 1.20
CA VAL A 132 9.68 -8.23 1.63
C VAL A 132 11.07 -7.82 2.15
N GLU A 133 11.73 -6.93 1.43
CA GLU A 133 13.13 -6.56 1.65
C GLU A 133 13.29 -5.04 1.76
N ASN A 134 14.27 -4.61 2.56
CA ASN A 134 14.67 -3.21 2.63
C ASN A 134 15.78 -2.95 1.59
N ARG A 135 15.39 -2.68 0.35
CA ARG A 135 16.32 -2.23 -0.70
C ARG A 135 16.17 -0.72 -0.94
N ALA A 136 16.99 -0.16 -1.82
CA ALA A 136 16.82 1.22 -2.25
C ALA A 136 15.54 1.35 -3.10
N GLY A 137 14.54 2.08 -2.61
CA GLY A 137 13.27 2.31 -3.30
C GLY A 137 12.06 1.48 -2.84
N CYS A 138 10.90 1.87 -3.34
CA CYS A 138 9.60 1.19 -3.29
C CYS A 138 9.34 0.61 -4.68
N PHE A 139 9.34 -0.71 -4.80
CA PHE A 139 9.06 -1.35 -6.08
C PHE A 139 8.65 -2.80 -5.92
N SER A 140 7.97 -3.31 -6.94
CA SER A 140 7.47 -4.68 -6.96
C SER A 140 7.47 -5.21 -8.39
N ALA A 141 7.41 -6.53 -8.53
CA ALA A 141 7.15 -7.14 -9.83
C ALA A 141 5.65 -7.13 -10.14
N LEU A 142 5.29 -7.10 -11.43
CA LEU A 142 3.89 -7.17 -11.84
C LEU A 142 3.38 -8.62 -11.82
N GLY A 143 2.51 -8.92 -10.86
CA GLY A 143 1.94 -10.25 -10.66
C GLY A 143 2.93 -11.27 -10.08
N LYS A 144 2.55 -12.54 -10.14
CA LYS A 144 3.38 -13.68 -9.74
C LYS A 144 4.39 -14.01 -10.84
N THR A 145 5.68 -13.90 -10.54
CA THR A 145 6.76 -14.11 -11.51
C THR A 145 7.39 -15.50 -11.48
N GLY A 146 7.15 -16.26 -10.41
CA GLY A 146 7.70 -17.59 -10.20
C GLY A 146 8.93 -17.57 -9.29
N GLY A 147 8.95 -18.45 -8.28
CA GLY A 147 10.03 -18.50 -7.29
C GLY A 147 9.97 -17.34 -6.28
N ARG A 148 11.14 -16.93 -5.77
CA ARG A 148 11.27 -15.73 -4.93
C ARG A 148 11.11 -14.47 -5.77
N GLN A 149 10.13 -13.62 -5.45
CA GLN A 149 10.02 -12.27 -6.01
C GLN A 149 10.14 -11.21 -4.92
N VAL A 150 10.88 -10.14 -5.20
CA VAL A 150 11.14 -9.08 -4.23
C VAL A 150 9.99 -8.08 -4.23
N LEU A 151 9.59 -7.66 -3.03
CA LEU A 151 8.81 -6.45 -2.80
C LEU A 151 9.71 -5.54 -1.95
N SER A 152 10.23 -4.49 -2.56
CA SER A 152 11.14 -3.56 -1.89
C SER A 152 10.35 -2.52 -1.14
N LEU A 153 10.60 -2.41 0.15
CA LEU A 153 10.10 -1.33 1.00
C LEU A 153 11.30 -0.70 1.70
N ASN A 154 11.87 0.34 1.11
CA ASN A 154 12.90 1.11 1.78
C ASN A 154 12.38 1.65 3.11
N ARG A 155 13.15 1.40 4.18
CA ARG A 155 12.80 1.86 5.55
C ARG A 155 12.65 3.38 5.62
N GLN A 156 13.36 4.11 4.77
CA GLN A 156 13.27 5.55 4.59
C GLN A 156 12.44 5.89 3.35
N GLY A 157 11.11 5.93 3.51
CA GLY A 157 10.21 6.52 2.50
C GLY A 157 9.13 5.59 1.94
N CYS A 158 9.20 4.28 2.17
CA CYS A 158 8.20 3.33 1.66
C CYS A 158 7.26 2.75 2.72
N LEU A 159 7.57 2.92 4.02
CA LEU A 159 6.81 2.35 5.13
C LEU A 159 5.56 3.16 5.51
N TYR A 160 4.79 3.54 4.49
CA TYR A 160 3.50 4.21 4.59
C TYR A 160 2.40 3.24 4.18
N HIS A 161 1.25 3.28 4.85
CA HIS A 161 0.17 2.31 4.63
C HIS A 161 -0.23 2.18 3.16
N GLY A 162 -0.48 3.31 2.47
CA GLY A 162 -0.84 3.31 1.05
C GLY A 162 0.26 2.85 0.11
N ILE A 163 1.53 3.18 0.38
CA ILE A 163 2.66 2.73 -0.46
C ILE A 163 2.83 1.22 -0.34
N ILE A 164 2.74 0.66 0.86
CA ILE A 164 2.82 -0.79 1.04
C ILE A 164 1.68 -1.50 0.29
N GLN A 165 0.46 -0.96 0.34
CA GLN A 165 -0.67 -1.48 -0.43
C GLN A 165 -0.48 -1.34 -1.94
N HIS A 166 0.11 -0.25 -2.40
CA HIS A 166 0.43 0.00 -3.80
C HIS A 166 1.39 -1.07 -4.35
N GLU A 167 2.52 -1.29 -3.66
CA GLU A 167 3.51 -2.31 -4.06
C GLU A 167 2.95 -3.74 -4.00
N ILE A 168 2.06 -4.00 -3.04
CA ILE A 168 1.33 -5.27 -2.99
C ILE A 168 0.38 -5.40 -4.19
N ASN A 169 -0.34 -4.35 -4.58
CA ASN A 169 -1.22 -4.38 -5.76
C ASN A 169 -0.44 -4.67 -7.05
N HIS A 170 0.76 -4.14 -7.20
CA HIS A 170 1.67 -4.56 -8.27
C HIS A 170 1.98 -6.06 -8.21
N ALA A 171 2.34 -6.60 -7.05
CA ALA A 171 2.58 -8.04 -6.87
C ALA A 171 1.35 -8.91 -7.17
N LEU A 172 0.13 -8.35 -7.08
CA LEU A 172 -1.12 -9.00 -7.44
C LEU A 172 -1.44 -8.96 -8.94
N GLY A 173 -0.77 -8.08 -9.70
CA GLY A 173 -0.92 -7.95 -11.15
C GLY A 173 -1.58 -6.65 -11.62
N PHE A 174 -1.71 -5.64 -10.76
CA PHE A 174 -2.31 -4.36 -11.14
C PHE A 174 -1.23 -3.36 -11.60
N GLN A 175 -1.46 -2.78 -12.78
CA GLN A 175 -0.67 -1.66 -13.30
C GLN A 175 -1.23 -0.33 -12.80
N HIS A 176 -0.58 0.77 -13.15
CA HIS A 176 -1.06 2.09 -12.79
C HIS A 176 -2.36 2.48 -13.51
N GLU A 177 -3.17 3.31 -12.84
CA GLU A 177 -4.46 3.73 -13.37
C GLU A 177 -4.31 4.62 -14.60
N GLN A 178 -3.34 5.55 -14.62
CA GLN A 178 -3.12 6.48 -15.74
C GLN A 178 -2.56 5.82 -17.00
N THR A 179 -2.18 4.53 -16.93
CA THR A 179 -1.69 3.76 -18.07
C THR A 179 -2.77 2.85 -18.65
N ARG A 180 -4.01 2.89 -18.14
CA ARG A 180 -5.15 2.17 -18.73
C ARG A 180 -5.34 2.49 -20.21
N SER A 181 -5.81 1.48 -20.95
CA SER A 181 -6.13 1.59 -22.38
C SER A 181 -7.15 2.67 -22.73
N ASP A 182 -8.06 2.99 -21.81
CA ASP A 182 -9.14 3.98 -21.93
C ASP A 182 -8.83 5.32 -21.23
N ARG A 183 -7.62 5.52 -20.69
CA ARG A 183 -7.30 6.68 -19.85
C ARG A 183 -7.51 8.05 -20.52
N ASP A 184 -7.41 8.15 -21.84
CA ASP A 184 -7.54 9.42 -22.58
C ASP A 184 -8.96 10.01 -22.51
N TYR A 185 -9.97 9.25 -22.06
CA TYR A 185 -11.31 9.77 -21.78
C TYR A 185 -11.41 10.49 -20.42
N TYR A 186 -10.40 10.34 -19.56
CA TYR A 186 -10.43 10.74 -18.16
C TYR A 186 -9.26 11.66 -17.79
N VAL A 187 -8.10 11.49 -18.41
CA VAL A 187 -6.94 12.35 -18.18
C VAL A 187 -6.31 12.80 -19.48
N ARG A 188 -5.82 14.04 -19.49
CA ARG A 188 -4.87 14.52 -20.47
C ARG A 188 -3.46 14.38 -19.92
N ILE A 189 -2.56 13.81 -20.71
CA ILE A 189 -1.12 13.85 -20.43
C ILE A 189 -0.53 15.09 -21.10
N ASN A 190 0.09 15.95 -20.30
CA ASN A 190 0.77 17.15 -20.78
C ASN A 190 2.23 16.77 -21.08
N TRP A 191 2.44 16.14 -22.22
CA TRP A 191 3.75 15.59 -22.63
C TRP A 191 4.88 16.62 -22.62
N GLU A 192 4.56 17.88 -22.91
CA GLU A 192 5.47 19.02 -22.87
C GLU A 192 6.03 19.32 -21.47
N ASN A 193 5.37 18.84 -20.42
CA ASN A 193 5.79 19.01 -19.03
C ASN A 193 6.56 17.80 -18.48
N ILE A 194 6.73 16.74 -19.27
CA ILE A 194 7.35 15.48 -18.83
C ILE A 194 8.77 15.39 -19.36
N ASN A 195 9.71 14.87 -18.55
CA ASN A 195 11.06 14.62 -19.03
C ASN A 195 10.98 13.65 -20.22
N PRO A 196 11.50 13.99 -21.42
CA PRO A 196 11.42 13.12 -22.59
C PRO A 196 11.99 11.72 -22.35
N GLN A 197 13.02 11.60 -21.49
CA GLN A 197 13.60 10.31 -21.12
C GLN A 197 12.67 9.47 -20.23
N MET A 198 11.68 10.08 -19.58
CA MET A 198 10.72 9.44 -18.67
C MET A 198 9.32 9.32 -19.27
N ALA A 199 9.11 9.77 -20.51
CA ALA A 199 7.79 9.75 -21.18
C ALA A 199 7.19 8.34 -21.28
N TYR A 200 8.03 7.30 -21.33
CA TYR A 200 7.58 5.91 -21.39
C TYR A 200 6.74 5.48 -20.18
N ASN A 201 6.89 6.13 -19.02
CA ASN A 201 6.10 5.85 -17.82
C ASN A 201 4.61 6.26 -17.96
N PHE A 202 4.26 7.00 -19.00
CA PHE A 202 2.90 7.47 -19.27
C PHE A 202 2.27 6.80 -20.48
N TYR A 203 2.97 5.88 -21.13
CA TYR A 203 2.44 5.17 -22.29
C TYR A 203 1.30 4.25 -21.84
N LYS A 204 0.22 4.24 -22.64
CA LYS A 204 -0.90 3.34 -22.40
C LYS A 204 -0.46 1.89 -22.55
N GLN A 205 -0.99 1.05 -21.69
CA GLN A 205 -0.75 -0.36 -21.63
C GLN A 205 -1.99 -1.09 -22.16
N ALA A 206 -1.81 -2.30 -22.67
CA ALA A 206 -2.91 -3.17 -23.09
C ALA A 206 -3.57 -3.79 -21.85
N THR A 207 -4.33 -2.99 -21.11
CA THR A 207 -4.90 -3.38 -19.82
C THR A 207 -6.18 -4.21 -19.96
N ASN A 208 -6.34 -5.22 -19.10
CA ASN A 208 -7.65 -5.80 -18.80
C ASN A 208 -8.31 -4.96 -17.71
N ASN A 209 -9.25 -4.10 -18.10
CA ASN A 209 -9.92 -3.18 -17.18
C ASN A 209 -10.97 -3.86 -16.27
N LEU A 210 -11.17 -5.18 -16.41
CA LEU A 210 -12.12 -5.99 -15.62
C LEU A 210 -13.56 -5.43 -15.63
N ASN A 211 -13.94 -4.75 -16.71
CA ASN A 211 -15.22 -4.05 -16.85
C ASN A 211 -15.51 -3.05 -15.71
N THR A 212 -14.46 -2.45 -15.15
CA THR A 212 -14.57 -1.42 -14.10
C THR A 212 -14.32 -0.02 -14.67
N PRO A 213 -14.97 1.01 -14.11
CA PRO A 213 -14.72 2.39 -14.53
C PRO A 213 -13.29 2.83 -14.19
N TYR A 214 -12.86 3.93 -14.80
CA TYR A 214 -11.64 4.63 -14.41
C TYR A 214 -11.83 5.28 -13.04
N ASP A 215 -10.83 5.17 -12.17
CA ASP A 215 -10.89 5.63 -10.79
C ASP A 215 -9.75 6.59 -10.44
N TYR A 216 -10.04 7.90 -10.46
CA TYR A 216 -9.10 8.94 -10.01
C TYR A 216 -8.60 8.74 -8.58
N SER A 217 -9.38 8.07 -7.73
CA SER A 217 -9.04 7.81 -6.33
C SER A 217 -8.27 6.51 -6.09
N SER A 218 -7.98 5.74 -7.14
CA SER A 218 -7.21 4.51 -7.04
C SER A 218 -5.85 4.77 -6.38
N ILE A 219 -5.44 3.85 -5.50
CA ILE A 219 -4.09 3.86 -4.91
C ILE A 219 -3.01 3.67 -5.98
N MET A 220 -3.38 3.16 -7.16
CA MET A 220 -2.51 2.95 -8.32
C MET A 220 -2.45 4.15 -9.27
N HIS A 221 -3.12 5.27 -8.97
CA HIS A 221 -3.10 6.44 -9.84
C HIS A 221 -1.94 7.37 -9.48
N TYR A 222 -1.20 7.83 -10.49
CA TYR A 222 -0.18 8.85 -10.27
C TYR A 222 -0.72 10.19 -9.76
N GLY A 223 0.11 10.93 -9.01
CA GLY A 223 -0.12 12.35 -8.72
C GLY A 223 0.00 13.25 -9.96
N LYS A 224 -0.53 14.48 -9.88
CA LYS A 224 -0.57 15.45 -10.99
C LYS A 224 0.81 15.84 -11.52
N THR A 225 1.83 15.85 -10.65
CA THR A 225 3.18 16.34 -10.95
C THR A 225 4.20 15.22 -11.16
N ALA A 226 3.75 13.96 -11.30
CA ALA A 226 4.61 12.82 -11.54
C ALA A 226 5.57 13.08 -12.71
N PHE A 227 6.87 12.86 -12.52
CA PHE A 227 7.92 13.07 -13.54
C PHE A 227 7.92 14.45 -14.23
N SER A 228 7.33 15.46 -13.61
CA SER A 228 7.31 16.81 -14.18
C SER A 228 8.71 17.42 -14.21
N ILE A 229 9.05 18.09 -15.31
CA ILE A 229 10.34 18.78 -15.49
C ILE A 229 10.45 20.08 -14.69
N GLN A 230 9.32 20.62 -14.20
CA GLN A 230 9.28 21.90 -13.51
C GLN A 230 8.24 21.89 -12.39
N HIS A 231 8.64 22.40 -11.22
CA HIS A 231 7.74 22.57 -10.09
C HIS A 231 6.49 23.38 -10.47
N GLY A 232 5.31 22.90 -10.08
CA GLY A 232 4.02 23.54 -10.36
C GLY A 232 3.46 23.31 -11.77
N ARG A 233 4.10 22.47 -12.59
CA ARG A 233 3.53 22.03 -13.87
C ARG A 233 3.01 20.60 -13.77
N ASP A 234 1.73 20.42 -14.09
CA ASP A 234 1.09 19.12 -14.10
C ASP A 234 1.53 18.32 -15.33
N SER A 235 1.97 17.07 -15.12
CA SER A 235 2.13 16.07 -16.18
C SER A 235 0.80 15.39 -16.51
N ILE A 236 -0.12 15.32 -15.53
CA ILE A 236 -1.46 14.72 -15.69
C ILE A 236 -2.52 15.74 -15.28
N THR A 237 -3.47 16.00 -16.17
CA THR A 237 -4.64 16.83 -15.88
C THR A 237 -5.93 16.01 -16.01
N PRO A 238 -6.71 15.81 -14.94
CA PRO A 238 -8.03 15.20 -15.04
C PRO A 238 -8.99 16.01 -15.92
N ILE A 239 -9.86 15.30 -16.65
CA ILE A 239 -10.87 15.89 -17.54
C ILE A 239 -12.25 15.25 -17.29
N PRO A 240 -13.36 15.99 -17.50
CA PRO A 240 -13.41 17.40 -17.88
C PRO A 240 -13.09 18.36 -16.72
N ASN A 241 -12.99 17.88 -15.49
CA ASN A 241 -12.75 18.70 -14.31
C ASN A 241 -11.31 18.54 -13.78
N ALA A 242 -10.45 19.52 -14.04
CA ALA A 242 -9.06 19.52 -13.60
C ALA A 242 -8.88 19.58 -12.06
N ASN A 243 -9.93 19.91 -11.30
CA ASN A 243 -9.86 20.00 -9.83
C ASN A 243 -10.03 18.64 -9.14
N VAL A 244 -10.36 17.58 -9.88
CA VAL A 244 -10.38 16.22 -9.34
C VAL A 244 -8.99 15.87 -8.78
N GLN A 245 -8.99 15.25 -7.60
CA GLN A 245 -7.76 14.84 -6.93
C GLN A 245 -7.31 13.47 -7.44
N ILE A 246 -6.01 13.31 -7.64
CA ILE A 246 -5.34 12.07 -8.08
C ILE A 246 -4.03 11.92 -7.29
N GLY A 247 -3.53 10.69 -7.13
CA GLY A 247 -2.31 10.41 -6.37
C GLY A 247 -2.52 10.28 -4.85
N GLN A 248 -3.73 9.92 -4.42
CA GLN A 248 -4.01 9.67 -3.01
C GLN A 248 -3.22 8.45 -2.48
N ARG A 249 -3.01 8.39 -1.15
CA ARG A 249 -2.12 7.43 -0.46
C ARG A 249 -2.70 6.91 0.84
N LYS A 250 -3.98 7.18 1.11
CA LYS A 250 -4.62 6.80 2.37
C LYS A 250 -4.88 5.30 2.43
N GLY A 251 -5.24 4.71 1.29
CA GLY A 251 -5.37 3.26 1.13
C GLY A 251 -6.10 2.92 -0.16
N MET A 252 -6.32 1.63 -0.39
CA MET A 252 -7.07 1.13 -1.55
C MET A 252 -8.46 1.78 -1.65
N SER A 253 -8.82 2.19 -2.87
CA SER A 253 -10.17 2.64 -3.18
C SER A 253 -11.16 1.47 -3.22
N TYR A 254 -12.45 1.79 -3.33
CA TYR A 254 -13.48 0.78 -3.60
C TYR A 254 -13.18 -0.03 -4.86
N TRP A 255 -12.75 0.63 -5.94
CA TRP A 255 -12.50 -0.02 -7.22
C TRP A 255 -11.21 -0.84 -7.21
N ASP A 256 -10.19 -0.45 -6.45
CA ASP A 256 -9.01 -1.29 -6.23
C ASP A 256 -9.40 -2.64 -5.63
N ILE A 257 -10.18 -2.62 -4.54
CA ILE A 257 -10.68 -3.82 -3.86
C ILE A 257 -11.59 -4.64 -4.80
N MET A 258 -12.51 -3.99 -5.51
CA MET A 258 -13.42 -4.66 -6.43
C MET A 258 -12.66 -5.36 -7.56
N ARG A 259 -11.63 -4.72 -8.13
CA ARG A 259 -10.80 -5.31 -9.18
C ARG A 259 -10.00 -6.50 -8.67
N ILE A 260 -9.49 -6.46 -7.44
CA ILE A 260 -8.87 -7.63 -6.80
C ILE A 260 -9.88 -8.79 -6.75
N ASN A 261 -11.09 -8.53 -6.25
CA ASN A 261 -12.12 -9.55 -6.14
C ASN A 261 -12.53 -10.13 -7.49
N LEU A 262 -12.73 -9.29 -8.51
CA LEU A 262 -13.02 -9.73 -9.87
C LEU A 262 -11.88 -10.56 -10.48
N LEU A 263 -10.63 -10.13 -10.31
CA LEU A 263 -9.46 -10.80 -10.88
C LEU A 263 -9.24 -12.19 -10.26
N TYR A 264 -9.40 -12.30 -8.94
CA TYR A 264 -9.21 -13.55 -8.19
C TYR A 264 -10.51 -14.33 -7.97
N GLY A 265 -11.63 -13.84 -8.53
CA GLY A 265 -12.96 -14.42 -8.42
C GLY A 265 -13.44 -14.61 -6.99
N CYS A 266 -13.03 -13.73 -6.06
CA CYS A 266 -13.63 -13.66 -4.74
C CYS A 266 -15.13 -13.34 -4.92
#